data_AF-V9W5Y8-F1
#
_entry.id   AF-V9W5Y8-F1
#
_cell.length_a   1.000
_cell.length_b   1.000
_cell.length_c   1.000
_cell.angle_alpha   90.00
_cell.angle_beta   90.00
_cell.angle_gamma   90.00
#
_symmetry.space_group_name_H-M   'P 1'
#
loop_
_entity.id
_entity.type
_entity.pdbx_description
1 polymer ?
#
loop_
_entity_poly.entity_id
_entity_poly.type
_entity_poly.pdbx_seq_one_letter_code
_entity_poly.pdbx_strand_id
1 'polypeptide(L)'
;MIDLFHTIRLKGNKAVHKPEYGDTDEAKALLHMAFRLSVWFMEVYGDWKFKAPAYQEPSKENLISKAELEEITQLYENKLAQMEEELQRVRSEQLYVNEGYKARRRKRSLRSGSNLQLTEDETRILIYQQLMDAGWEADSKKLRFSKGTRPEKGKNLAIAEWPLKKVLIRLNLNLISRINLKPAFYL
;
A
#
# COMPACT_ATOMS: atom_id res chain seq x y z
N MET A 1 28.47 -15.03 11.17
CA MET A 1 27.72 -13.78 11.42
C MET A 1 26.30 -13.83 10.86
N ILE A 2 26.13 -14.19 9.58
CA ILE A 2 24.79 -14.41 8.97
C ILE A 2 23.97 -15.44 9.75
N ASP A 3 24.62 -16.49 10.25
CA ASP A 3 23.94 -17.54 11.02
C ASP A 3 23.35 -17.03 12.34
N LEU A 4 23.98 -16.03 12.99
CA LEU A 4 23.44 -15.43 14.23
C LEU A 4 22.15 -14.66 13.94
N PHE A 5 22.14 -13.85 12.87
CA PHE A 5 20.91 -13.15 12.43
C PHE A 5 19.80 -14.14 12.09
N HIS A 6 20.11 -15.20 11.35
CA HIS A 6 19.14 -16.24 11.02
C HIS A 6 18.60 -16.95 12.26
N THR A 7 19.47 -17.25 13.22
CA THR A 7 19.11 -17.95 14.47
C THR A 7 18.18 -17.08 15.31
N ILE A 8 18.53 -15.82 15.54
CA ILE A 8 17.70 -14.85 16.28
C ILE A 8 16.33 -14.69 15.60
N ARG A 9 16.31 -14.53 14.27
CA ARG A 9 15.06 -14.39 13.50
C ARG A 9 14.14 -15.61 13.65
N LEU A 10 14.67 -16.81 13.44
CA LEU A 10 13.86 -18.04 13.48
C LEU A 10 13.34 -18.33 14.89
N LYS A 11 14.21 -18.18 15.91
CA LYS A 11 13.85 -18.43 17.30
C LYS A 11 12.89 -17.38 17.85
N GLY A 12 13.11 -16.10 17.53
CA GLY A 12 12.21 -15.00 17.90
C GLY A 12 10.82 -15.15 17.29
N ASN A 13 10.73 -15.43 15.98
CA ASN A 13 9.44 -15.68 15.33
C ASN A 13 8.69 -16.87 15.97
N LYS A 14 9.42 -17.93 16.33
CA LYS A 14 8.82 -19.09 16.99
C LYS A 14 8.28 -18.76 18.37
N ALA A 15 8.99 -17.96 19.17
CA ALA A 15 8.56 -17.51 20.49
C ALA A 15 7.29 -16.64 20.42
N VAL A 16 7.20 -15.74 19.43
CA VAL A 16 6.01 -14.89 19.21
C VAL A 16 4.76 -15.72 18.91
N HIS A 17 4.89 -16.78 18.13
CA HIS A 17 3.74 -17.59 17.70
C HIS A 17 3.40 -18.77 18.61
N LYS A 18 4.25 -19.10 19.59
CA LYS A 18 4.08 -20.25 20.49
C LYS A 18 4.26 -19.81 21.94
N PRO A 19 3.18 -19.54 22.70
CA PRO A 19 3.26 -19.07 24.08
C PRO A 19 4.03 -19.98 25.04
N GLU A 20 4.06 -21.28 24.76
CA GLU A 20 4.76 -22.31 25.56
C GLU A 20 6.21 -22.54 25.10
N TYR A 21 6.69 -21.81 24.09
CA TYR A 21 8.01 -22.03 23.51
C TYR A 21 9.09 -21.18 24.19
N GLY A 22 10.17 -21.85 24.58
CA GLY A 22 11.41 -21.23 25.02
C GLY A 22 11.75 -21.57 26.46
N ASP A 23 13.03 -21.51 26.77
CA ASP A 23 13.55 -21.58 28.14
C ASP A 23 14.35 -20.31 28.46
N THR A 24 14.51 -20.00 29.74
CA THR A 24 15.24 -18.83 30.21
C THR A 24 16.69 -18.84 29.72
N ASP A 25 17.34 -20.00 29.68
CA ASP A 25 18.73 -20.11 29.23
C ASP A 25 18.84 -19.93 27.71
N GLU A 26 17.86 -20.43 26.94
CA GLU A 26 17.78 -20.17 25.50
C GLU A 26 17.60 -18.67 25.21
N ALA A 27 16.74 -17.99 25.97
CA ALA A 27 16.51 -16.56 25.82
C ALA A 27 17.77 -15.73 26.14
N LYS A 28 18.49 -16.08 27.21
CA LYS A 28 19.76 -15.44 27.60
C LYS A 28 20.84 -15.64 26.54
N ALA A 29 20.96 -16.85 25.98
CA ALA A 29 21.90 -17.13 24.91
C ALA A 29 21.60 -16.30 23.66
N LEU A 30 20.33 -16.21 23.24
CA LEU A 30 19.90 -15.38 22.12
C LEU A 30 20.16 -13.89 22.36
N LEU A 31 19.94 -13.42 23.59
CA LEU A 31 20.22 -12.03 23.97
C LEU A 31 21.72 -11.72 23.89
N HIS A 32 22.59 -12.61 24.35
CA HIS A 32 24.03 -12.44 24.23
C HIS A 32 24.49 -12.48 22.76
N MET A 33 23.88 -13.32 21.92
CA MET A 33 24.14 -13.31 20.46
C MET A 33 23.76 -11.96 19.84
N ALA A 34 22.60 -11.41 20.20
CA ALA A 34 22.16 -10.09 19.72
C ALA A 34 23.12 -8.98 20.17
N PHE A 35 23.57 -9.01 21.43
CA PHE A 35 24.57 -8.07 21.94
C PHE A 35 25.87 -8.11 21.13
N ARG A 36 26.40 -9.30 20.84
CA ARG A 36 27.62 -9.45 20.02
C ARG A 36 27.45 -8.90 18.61
N LEU A 37 26.29 -9.11 17.99
CA LEU A 37 25.98 -8.53 16.69
C LEU A 37 25.96 -7.00 16.73
N SER A 38 25.36 -6.43 17.78
CA SER A 38 25.31 -4.97 17.97
C SER A 38 26.69 -4.38 18.21
N VAL A 39 27.54 -5.03 19.01
CA VAL A 39 28.94 -4.63 19.22
C VAL A 39 29.69 -4.65 17.90
N TRP A 40 29.65 -5.76 17.17
CA TRP A 40 30.30 -5.86 15.86
C TRP A 40 29.82 -4.77 14.90
N PHE A 41 28.52 -4.50 14.87
CA PHE A 41 27.97 -3.43 14.02
C PHE A 41 28.54 -2.06 14.40
N MET A 42 28.64 -1.76 15.70
CA MET A 42 29.23 -0.52 16.20
C MET A 42 30.74 -0.43 15.96
N GLU A 43 31.46 -1.55 15.97
CA GLU A 43 32.90 -1.58 15.67
C GLU A 43 33.19 -1.35 14.18
N VAL A 44 32.32 -1.85 13.29
CA VAL A 44 32.52 -1.74 11.84
C VAL A 44 31.99 -0.43 11.28
N TYR A 45 30.83 0.02 11.76
CA TYR A 45 30.09 1.15 11.19
C TYR A 45 29.86 2.31 12.16
N GLY A 46 30.19 2.14 13.44
CA GLY A 46 29.96 3.14 14.48
C GLY A 46 31.13 4.12 14.65
N ASP A 47 31.15 4.76 15.82
CA ASP A 47 32.21 5.72 16.18
C ASP A 47 33.56 5.01 16.36
N TRP A 48 34.62 5.56 15.76
CA TRP A 48 36.00 5.12 15.95
C TRP A 48 36.47 5.13 17.42
N LYS A 49 35.81 5.89 18.29
CA LYS A 49 36.09 5.91 19.74
C LYS A 49 35.26 4.90 20.53
N PHE A 50 34.37 4.16 19.87
CA PHE A 50 33.53 3.17 20.53
C PHE A 50 34.37 2.10 21.21
N LYS A 51 34.05 1.82 22.47
CA LYS A 51 34.62 0.70 23.23
C LYS A 51 33.47 -0.19 23.66
N ALA A 52 33.51 -1.45 23.22
CA ALA A 52 32.50 -2.41 23.57
C ALA A 52 32.42 -2.59 25.10
N PRO A 53 31.25 -2.38 25.72
CA PRO A 53 31.06 -2.71 27.12
C PRO A 53 31.08 -4.24 27.31
N ALA A 54 31.31 -4.69 28.55
CA ALA A 54 31.11 -6.08 28.90
C ALA A 54 29.62 -6.45 28.82
N TYR A 55 29.30 -7.65 28.36
CA TYR A 55 27.93 -8.14 28.40
C TYR A 55 27.47 -8.27 29.86
N GLN A 56 26.33 -7.66 30.18
CA GLN A 56 25.67 -7.81 31.47
C GLN A 56 24.39 -8.62 31.27
N GLU A 57 24.30 -9.74 31.98
CA GLU A 57 23.11 -10.57 31.94
C GLU A 57 21.97 -9.91 32.72
N PRO A 58 20.72 -9.92 32.21
CA PRO A 58 19.60 -9.36 32.96
C PRO A 58 19.38 -10.15 34.25
N SER A 59 19.58 -9.51 35.40
CA SER A 59 19.14 -10.07 36.67
C SER A 59 17.63 -9.87 36.84
N LYS A 60 16.97 -10.79 37.55
CA LYS A 60 15.54 -10.66 37.89
C LYS A 60 15.26 -9.49 38.86
N GLU A 61 16.30 -8.75 39.26
CA GLU A 61 16.25 -7.80 40.37
C GLU A 61 15.86 -6.38 39.97
N ASN A 62 15.71 -6.08 38.68
CA ASN A 62 15.06 -4.84 38.24
C ASN A 62 13.54 -5.03 38.19
N LEU A 63 12.97 -5.50 39.29
CA LEU A 63 11.55 -5.36 39.54
C LEU A 63 11.34 -3.87 39.85
N ILE A 64 10.96 -3.11 38.83
CA ILE A 64 10.23 -1.86 38.99
C ILE A 64 9.30 -2.06 40.19
N SER A 65 9.41 -1.20 41.21
CA SER A 65 8.63 -1.39 42.43
C SER A 65 7.15 -1.49 42.04
N LYS A 66 6.35 -2.28 42.76
CA LYS A 66 4.92 -2.42 42.42
C LYS A 66 4.23 -1.05 42.29
N ALA A 67 4.65 -0.09 43.11
CA ALA A 67 4.19 1.30 43.07
C ALA A 67 4.60 2.04 41.77
N GLU A 68 5.85 1.89 41.33
CA GLU A 68 6.35 2.47 40.09
C GLU A 68 5.70 1.83 38.85
N LEU A 69 5.37 0.53 38.92
CA LEU A 69 4.62 -0.14 37.85
C LEU A 69 3.17 0.36 37.78
N GLU A 70 2.52 0.54 38.93
CA GLU A 70 1.19 1.14 39.02
C GLU A 70 1.19 2.58 38.49
N GLU A 71 2.21 3.38 38.82
CA GLU A 71 2.38 4.74 38.31
C GLU A 71 2.55 4.77 36.78
N ILE A 72 3.42 3.91 36.24
CA ILE A 72 3.63 3.78 34.79
C ILE A 72 2.32 3.36 34.10
N THR A 73 1.61 2.39 34.67
CA THR A 73 0.34 1.90 34.13
C THR A 73 -0.70 3.03 34.09
N GLN A 74 -0.84 3.77 35.19
CA GLN A 74 -1.77 4.90 35.26
C GLN A 74 -1.42 6.01 34.26
N LEU A 75 -0.12 6.29 34.07
CA LEU A 75 0.35 7.26 33.09
C LEU A 75 0.00 6.84 31.66
N TYR A 76 0.16 5.57 31.32
CA TYR A 76 -0.25 5.03 30.02
C TYR A 76 -1.76 5.08 29.82
N GLU A 77 -2.55 4.68 30.82
CA GLU A 77 -4.02 4.74 30.75
C GLU A 77 -4.52 6.17 30.54
N ASN A 78 -3.96 7.14 31.28
CA ASN A 78 -4.31 8.55 31.12
C ASN A 78 -3.96 9.06 29.72
N LYS A 79 -2.81 8.66 29.17
CA LYS A 79 -2.40 9.05 27.83
C LYS A 79 -3.28 8.44 26.74
N LEU A 80 -3.71 7.19 26.93
CA LEU A 80 -4.67 6.53 26.04
C LEU A 80 -6.01 7.26 26.06
N ALA A 81 -6.53 7.59 27.24
CA ALA A 81 -7.77 8.35 27.38
C ALA A 81 -7.70 9.72 26.68
N GLN A 82 -6.58 10.45 26.85
CA GLN A 82 -6.35 11.73 26.17
C GLN A 82 -6.34 11.57 24.64
N MET A 83 -5.64 10.56 24.12
CA MET A 83 -5.59 10.30 22.69
C MET A 83 -6.95 9.91 22.12
N GLU A 84 -7.74 9.12 22.86
CA GLU A 84 -9.10 8.76 22.47
C GLU A 84 -10.01 9.98 22.43
N GLU A 85 -9.91 10.88 23.41
CA GLU A 85 -10.67 12.14 23.42
C GLU A 85 -10.26 13.05 22.25
N GLU A 86 -8.97 13.20 21.97
CA GLU A 86 -8.49 13.95 20.80
C GLU A 86 -8.99 13.35 19.48
N LEU A 87 -8.96 12.03 19.35
CA LEU A 87 -9.50 11.33 18.18
C LEU A 87 -11.00 11.55 18.03
N GLN A 88 -11.76 11.51 19.12
CA GLN A 88 -13.20 11.81 19.09
C GLN A 88 -13.46 13.26 18.71
N ARG A 89 -12.70 14.22 19.24
CA ARG A 89 -12.79 15.64 18.88
C ARG A 89 -12.51 15.87 17.40
N VAL A 90 -11.43 15.31 16.87
CA VAL A 90 -11.10 15.42 15.44
C VAL A 90 -12.17 14.74 14.57
N ARG A 91 -12.71 13.60 14.99
CA ARG A 91 -13.80 12.93 14.27
C ARG A 91 -15.08 13.76 14.25
N SER A 92 -15.45 14.37 15.37
CA SER A 92 -16.64 15.23 15.42
C SER A 92 -16.45 16.47 14.54
N GLU A 93 -15.29 17.13 14.58
CA GLU A 93 -14.93 18.22 13.65
C GLU A 93 -15.02 17.81 12.18
N GLN A 94 -14.62 16.57 11.85
CA GLN A 94 -14.73 16.03 10.49
C GLN A 94 -16.19 15.72 10.06
N LEU A 95 -17.07 15.40 11.00
CA LEU A 95 -18.51 15.23 10.72
C LEU A 95 -19.17 16.59 10.40
N TYR A 96 -18.66 17.69 10.95
CA TYR A 96 -19.11 19.06 10.65
C TYR A 96 -18.47 19.67 9.39
N VAL A 97 -17.87 18.87 8.50
CA VAL A 97 -17.40 19.35 7.21
C VAL A 97 -18.61 19.77 6.36
N ASN A 98 -18.88 21.08 6.39
CA ASN A 98 -19.91 21.77 5.62
C ASN A 98 -19.91 21.29 4.15
N GLU A 99 -21.08 21.03 3.57
CA GLU A 99 -21.24 20.64 2.17
C GLU A 99 -20.46 21.56 1.20
N GLY A 100 -20.34 22.85 1.51
CA GLY A 100 -19.52 23.79 0.75
C GLY A 100 -18.01 23.50 0.78
N TYR A 101 -17.48 22.87 1.84
CA TYR A 101 -16.10 22.40 1.88
C TYR A 101 -15.91 21.13 1.04
N LYS A 102 -16.83 20.16 1.11
CA LYS A 102 -16.81 18.96 0.24
C LYS A 102 -16.86 19.36 -1.23
N ALA A 103 -17.73 20.31 -1.59
CA ALA A 103 -17.85 20.84 -2.94
C ALA A 103 -16.55 21.53 -3.40
N ARG A 104 -15.91 22.33 -2.54
CA ARG A 104 -14.60 22.95 -2.83
C ARG A 104 -13.50 21.91 -3.04
N ARG A 105 -13.42 20.86 -2.21
CA ARG A 105 -12.47 19.76 -2.41
C ARG A 105 -12.71 19.02 -3.72
N ARG A 106 -13.97 18.72 -4.06
CA ARG A 106 -14.33 18.10 -5.34
C ARG A 106 -13.91 18.98 -6.52
N LYS A 107 -14.18 20.28 -6.49
CA LYS A 107 -13.78 21.23 -7.54
C LYS A 107 -12.26 21.34 -7.68
N ARG A 108 -11.52 21.35 -6.57
CA ARG A 108 -10.04 21.35 -6.58
C ARG A 108 -9.49 20.04 -7.14
N SER A 109 -10.04 18.91 -6.73
CA SER A 109 -9.66 17.58 -7.24
C SER A 109 -9.90 17.48 -8.75
N LEU A 110 -11.07 17.89 -9.24
CA LEU A 110 -11.40 17.92 -10.68
C LEU A 110 -10.45 18.81 -11.47
N ARG A 111 -10.11 20.01 -10.97
CA ARG A 111 -9.12 20.91 -11.59
C ARG A 111 -7.71 20.33 -11.61
N SER A 112 -7.33 19.63 -10.55
CA SER A 112 -6.02 18.97 -10.48
C SER A 112 -5.96 17.78 -11.44
N GLY A 113 -7.05 17.02 -11.52
CA GLY A 113 -7.19 15.88 -12.42
C GLY A 113 -7.25 16.28 -13.88
N SER A 114 -7.91 17.40 -14.23
CA SER A 114 -7.93 17.91 -15.61
C SER A 114 -6.55 18.35 -16.11
N ASN A 115 -5.63 18.65 -15.20
CA ASN A 115 -4.25 19.01 -15.54
C ASN A 115 -3.32 17.80 -15.62
N LEU A 116 -3.80 16.59 -15.29
CA LEU A 116 -3.03 15.36 -15.48
C LEU A 116 -3.06 15.00 -16.98
N GLN A 117 -1.98 15.33 -17.67
CA GLN A 117 -1.74 14.84 -19.03
C GLN A 117 -1.22 13.40 -18.93
N LEU A 118 -2.12 12.44 -19.03
CA LEU A 118 -1.75 11.03 -19.10
C LEU A 118 -1.10 10.75 -20.44
N THR A 119 -0.03 9.95 -20.41
CA THR A 119 0.54 9.37 -21.61
C THR A 119 -0.43 8.36 -22.24
N GLU A 120 -0.16 8.00 -23.49
CA GLU A 120 -0.93 7.01 -24.24
C GLU A 120 -0.94 5.66 -23.49
N ASP A 121 0.21 5.23 -22.98
CA ASP A 121 0.33 3.98 -22.22
C ASP A 121 -0.41 4.00 -20.88
N GLU A 122 -0.42 5.12 -20.16
CA GLU A 122 -1.17 5.24 -18.89
C GLU A 122 -2.68 5.25 -19.13
N THR A 123 -3.14 6.02 -20.12
CA THR A 123 -4.55 6.05 -20.54
C THR A 123 -5.02 4.67 -20.97
N ARG A 124 -4.16 3.97 -21.69
CA ARG A 124 -4.38 2.59 -22.14
C ARG A 124 -4.64 1.69 -20.93
N ILE A 125 -3.74 1.64 -19.94
CA ILE A 125 -3.89 0.80 -18.74
C ILE A 125 -5.24 1.04 -18.04
N LEU A 126 -5.63 2.30 -17.86
CA LEU A 126 -6.89 2.64 -17.20
C LEU A 126 -8.11 2.11 -17.96
N ILE A 127 -8.14 2.27 -19.28
CA ILE A 127 -9.23 1.78 -20.12
C ILE A 127 -9.27 0.25 -20.12
N TYR A 128 -8.11 -0.43 -20.17
CA TYR A 128 -8.04 -1.89 -20.08
C TYR A 128 -8.64 -2.40 -18.78
N GLN A 129 -8.33 -1.76 -17.65
CA GLN A 129 -8.90 -2.12 -16.37
C GLN A 129 -10.42 -1.96 -16.36
N GLN A 130 -10.95 -0.84 -16.87
CA GLN A 130 -12.39 -0.60 -16.97
C GLN A 130 -13.10 -1.66 -17.83
N LEU A 131 -12.46 -2.09 -18.92
CA LEU A 131 -12.97 -3.15 -19.78
C LEU A 131 -12.99 -4.50 -19.07
N MET A 132 -11.91 -4.86 -18.36
CA MET A 132 -11.85 -6.09 -17.57
C MET A 132 -12.90 -6.11 -16.44
N ASP A 133 -13.08 -5.00 -15.74
CA ASP A 133 -14.10 -4.85 -14.70
C ASP A 133 -15.53 -4.99 -15.26
N ALA A 134 -15.73 -4.60 -16.52
CA ALA A 134 -16.97 -4.80 -17.28
C ALA A 134 -17.10 -6.20 -17.91
N GLY A 135 -16.16 -7.13 -17.63
CA GLY A 135 -16.17 -8.49 -18.13
C GLY A 135 -15.68 -8.66 -19.57
N TRP A 136 -14.90 -7.72 -20.10
CA TRP A 136 -14.24 -7.82 -21.40
C TRP A 136 -12.81 -8.34 -21.24
N GLU A 137 -12.38 -9.22 -22.14
CA GLU A 137 -10.98 -9.60 -22.25
C GLU A 137 -10.21 -8.51 -23.01
N ALA A 138 -9.22 -7.93 -22.34
CA ALA A 138 -8.58 -6.73 -22.83
C ALA A 138 -7.05 -6.82 -22.57
N ASP A 139 -6.26 -6.97 -23.65
CA ASP A 139 -4.79 -6.94 -23.63
C ASP A 139 -4.29 -6.30 -24.93
N SER A 140 -3.89 -5.03 -24.88
CA SER A 140 -3.39 -4.30 -26.06
C SER A 140 -2.22 -4.96 -26.76
N LYS A 141 -1.39 -5.75 -26.07
CA LYS A 141 -0.18 -6.34 -26.68
C LYS A 141 -0.48 -7.65 -27.37
N LYS A 142 -1.49 -8.39 -26.90
CA LYS A 142 -1.86 -9.70 -27.47
C LYS A 142 -3.08 -9.62 -28.38
N LEU A 143 -4.11 -8.88 -27.99
CA LEU A 143 -5.38 -8.75 -28.72
C LEU A 143 -5.31 -7.59 -29.73
N ARG A 144 -4.46 -7.74 -30.76
CA ARG A 144 -4.34 -6.76 -31.87
C ARG A 144 -4.85 -7.34 -33.17
N PHE A 145 -5.54 -6.52 -33.97
CA PHE A 145 -5.96 -6.92 -35.30
C PHE A 145 -4.76 -7.29 -36.20
N SER A 146 -3.66 -6.53 -36.10
CA SER A 146 -2.39 -6.78 -36.80
C SER A 146 -1.77 -8.14 -36.46
N LYS A 147 -2.00 -8.65 -35.24
CA LYS A 147 -1.59 -9.99 -34.80
C LYS A 147 -2.58 -11.10 -35.15
N GLY A 148 -3.61 -10.79 -35.93
CA GLY A 148 -4.61 -11.77 -36.37
C GLY A 148 -5.77 -11.97 -35.40
N THR A 149 -5.88 -11.21 -34.31
CA THR A 149 -7.03 -11.30 -33.40
C THR A 149 -8.31 -10.87 -34.13
N ARG A 150 -9.37 -11.66 -33.99
CA ARG A 150 -10.69 -11.41 -34.62
C ARG A 150 -11.81 -11.58 -33.57
N PRO A 151 -12.99 -10.98 -33.81
CA PRO A 151 -14.12 -11.12 -32.92
C PRO A 151 -14.62 -12.57 -32.91
N GLU A 152 -14.90 -13.08 -31.72
CA GLU A 152 -15.48 -14.40 -31.51
C GLU A 152 -16.89 -14.27 -30.95
N LYS A 153 -17.83 -15.03 -31.52
CA LYS A 153 -19.24 -14.98 -31.08
C LYS A 153 -19.34 -15.44 -29.62
N GLY A 154 -19.93 -14.59 -28.77
CA GLY A 154 -20.10 -14.87 -27.34
C GLY A 154 -18.92 -14.47 -26.46
N LYS A 155 -17.87 -13.85 -27.02
CA LYS A 155 -16.76 -13.27 -26.26
C LYS A 155 -16.67 -11.76 -26.45
N ASN A 156 -16.50 -11.06 -25.34
CA ASN A 156 -16.31 -9.61 -25.32
C ASN A 156 -14.81 -9.31 -25.38
N LEU A 157 -14.26 -9.17 -26.58
CA LEU A 157 -12.82 -8.91 -26.79
C LEU A 157 -12.56 -7.44 -27.11
N ALA A 158 -11.60 -6.82 -26.41
CA ALA A 158 -11.11 -5.49 -26.75
C ALA A 158 -9.90 -5.61 -27.71
N ILE A 159 -10.17 -5.44 -29.01
CA ILE A 159 -9.17 -5.61 -30.08
C ILE A 159 -8.61 -4.25 -30.50
N ALA A 160 -7.30 -4.05 -30.33
CA ALA A 160 -6.64 -2.84 -30.79
C ALA A 160 -6.42 -2.82 -32.31
N GLU A 161 -6.41 -1.62 -32.92
CA GLU A 161 -6.11 -1.37 -34.34
C GLU A 161 -7.16 -1.92 -35.33
N TRP A 162 -8.44 -1.92 -34.94
CA TRP A 162 -9.50 -2.44 -35.81
C TRP A 162 -9.65 -1.62 -37.10
N PRO A 163 -9.63 -2.23 -38.30
CA PRO A 163 -9.68 -1.49 -39.55
C PRO A 163 -11.06 -0.83 -39.73
N LEU A 164 -11.08 0.49 -39.73
CA LEU A 164 -12.25 1.27 -40.10
C LEU A 164 -12.29 1.44 -41.63
N LYS A 165 -13.45 1.25 -42.25
CA LYS A 165 -13.65 1.67 -43.64
C LYS A 165 -13.45 3.18 -43.72
N LYS A 166 -12.52 3.66 -44.55
CA LYS A 166 -12.43 5.09 -44.89
C LYS A 166 -13.72 5.49 -45.62
N VAL A 167 -14.69 6.03 -44.89
CA VAL A 167 -15.80 6.76 -45.51
C VAL A 167 -15.28 8.17 -45.76
N LEU A 168 -15.04 8.52 -47.03
CA LEU A 168 -14.85 9.91 -47.46
C LEU A 168 -16.17 10.65 -47.26
N ILE A 169 -16.39 11.21 -46.08
CA ILE A 169 -17.55 12.07 -45.83
C ILE A 169 -17.19 13.48 -46.31
N ARG A 170 -17.60 13.85 -47.52
CA ARG A 170 -17.83 15.27 -47.85
C ARG A 170 -19.05 15.71 -47.05
N LEU A 171 -18.83 16.36 -45.91
CA LEU A 171 -19.91 16.89 -45.08
C LEU A 171 -20.59 18.06 -45.80
N ASN A 172 -21.85 17.87 -46.21
CA ASN A 172 -22.78 18.97 -46.47
C ASN A 172 -23.71 19.09 -45.26
N LEU A 173 -23.72 20.26 -44.62
CA LEU A 173 -24.09 20.51 -43.21
C LEU A 173 -25.57 20.33 -42.82
N ASN A 174 -26.46 19.83 -43.71
CA ASN A 174 -27.91 19.92 -43.51
C ASN A 174 -28.66 18.60 -43.23
N LEU A 175 -28.00 17.47 -42.96
CA LEU A 175 -28.68 16.16 -42.88
C LEU A 175 -28.45 15.34 -41.60
N ILE A 176 -27.99 15.97 -40.50
CA ILE A 176 -27.74 15.26 -39.23
C ILE A 176 -28.99 15.31 -38.31
N SER A 177 -30.16 14.88 -38.80
CA SER A 177 -31.36 14.80 -37.95
C SER A 177 -32.04 13.43 -37.89
N ARG A 178 -31.51 12.37 -38.54
CA ARG A 178 -32.32 11.13 -38.71
C ARG A 178 -31.66 9.75 -38.59
N ILE A 179 -30.45 9.58 -38.07
CA ILE A 179 -29.90 8.21 -37.98
C ILE A 179 -29.50 7.84 -36.55
N ASN A 180 -30.33 6.98 -35.96
CA ASN A 180 -30.19 6.35 -34.66
C ASN A 180 -29.45 5.01 -34.87
N LEU A 181 -28.15 4.95 -34.60
CA LEU A 181 -27.35 3.73 -34.65
C LEU A 181 -26.67 3.49 -33.30
N LYS A 182 -26.89 2.30 -32.72
CA LYS A 182 -26.30 1.86 -31.44
C LYS A 182 -24.77 1.82 -31.52
N PRO A 183 -24.03 2.20 -30.46
CA PRO A 183 -22.58 2.28 -30.53
C PRO A 183 -21.94 0.92 -30.21
N ALA A 184 -21.04 0.48 -31.09
CA ALA A 184 -19.87 -0.31 -30.67
C ALA A 184 -18.77 0.70 -30.35
N PHE A 185 -18.13 0.55 -29.18
CA PHE A 185 -17.02 1.40 -28.77
C PHE A 185 -15.72 0.90 -29.43
N TYR A 186 -15.04 1.80 -30.12
CA TYR A 186 -13.73 1.57 -30.73
C TYR A 186 -12.73 2.46 -30.00
N LEU A 187 -11.57 1.91 -29.63
CA LEU A 187 -10.45 2.63 -29.01
C LEU A 187 -9.46 3.11 -30.07
#